data_AF-A0A2D6P7M4-F1
#
_entry.id   AF-A0A2D6P7M4-F1
#
_cell.length_a   1.000
_cell.length_b   1.000
_cell.length_c   1.000
_cell.angle_alpha   90.00
_cell.angle_beta   90.00
_cell.angle_gamma   90.00
#
_symmetry.space_group_name_H-M   'P 1'
#
loop_
_entity.id
_entity.type
_entity.pdbx_description
1 polymer ?
#
loop_
_entity_poly.entity_id
_entity_poly.type
_entity_poly.pdbx_seq_one_letter_code
_entity_poly.pdbx_strand_id
1 'polypeptide(L)'
;MKYNEEELLRELKDYIIGTYNQHYATGDDSVQTLDLIDACGDAEAFCRSNILKYASRYDRKGTARRDIIKILHYGLLLLYFSDKSAPPTETYPQ
;
A
#
# COMPACT_ATOMS: atom_id res chain seq x y z
N MET A 1 -6.64 -14.02 -17.70
CA MET A 1 -7.70 -13.95 -16.65
C MET A 1 -8.91 -13.16 -17.18
N LYS A 2 -10.13 -13.31 -16.60
CA LYS A 2 -11.39 -12.82 -17.21
C LYS A 2 -11.58 -11.29 -17.11
N TYR A 3 -11.00 -10.67 -16.09
CA TYR A 3 -11.20 -9.26 -15.75
C TYR A 3 -9.94 -8.41 -15.97
N ASN A 4 -9.02 -8.89 -16.81
CA ASN A 4 -7.75 -8.23 -17.12
C ASN A 4 -6.84 -8.02 -15.89
N GLU A 5 -6.90 -8.96 -14.95
CA GLU A 5 -6.22 -8.89 -13.66
C GLU A 5 -4.70 -8.81 -13.81
N GLU A 6 -4.12 -9.49 -14.80
CA GLU A 6 -2.68 -9.42 -15.08
C GLU A 6 -2.21 -8.00 -15.43
N GLU A 7 -2.94 -7.28 -16.28
CA GLU A 7 -2.60 -5.91 -16.64
C GLU A 7 -2.79 -4.96 -15.45
N LEU A 8 -3.87 -5.12 -14.68
CA LEU A 8 -4.13 -4.32 -13.49
C LEU A 8 -3.09 -4.53 -12.39
N LEU A 9 -2.63 -5.78 -12.20
CA LEU A 9 -1.55 -6.10 -11.27
C LEU A 9 -0.22 -5.48 -11.73
N ARG A 10 0.05 -5.48 -13.03
CA ARG A 10 1.23 -4.81 -13.59
C ARG A 10 1.18 -3.30 -13.36
N GLU A 11 0.04 -2.66 -13.63
CA GLU A 11 -0.14 -1.22 -13.36
C GLU A 11 0.02 -0.89 -11.88
N LEU A 12 -0.55 -1.70 -10.98
CA LEU A 12 -0.37 -1.54 -9.54
C LEU A 12 1.11 -1.64 -9.14
N LYS A 13 1.83 -2.63 -9.69
CA LYS A 13 3.27 -2.80 -9.46
C LYS A 13 4.07 -1.59 -9.93
N ASP A 14 3.81 -1.10 -11.15
CA ASP A 14 4.49 0.05 -11.73
C ASP A 14 4.21 1.33 -10.91
N TYR A 15 2.98 1.50 -10.45
CA TYR A 15 2.61 2.57 -9.51
C TYR A 15 3.42 2.48 -8.20
N ILE A 16 3.48 1.30 -7.58
CA ILE A 16 4.23 1.09 -6.32
C ILE A 16 5.70 1.44 -6.51
N ILE A 17 6.34 0.94 -7.56
CA ILE A 17 7.75 1.26 -7.88
C ILE A 17 7.94 2.78 -8.00
N GLY A 18 7.02 3.46 -8.70
CA GLY A 18 7.01 4.92 -8.81
C GLY A 18 6.92 5.65 -7.47
N THR A 19 6.17 5.11 -6.49
CA THR A 19 6.06 5.73 -5.15
C THR A 19 7.36 5.69 -4.36
N TYR A 20 8.15 4.61 -4.46
CA TYR A 20 9.45 4.54 -3.79
C TYR A 20 10.37 5.66 -4.29
N ASN A 21 10.44 5.86 -5.61
CA ASN A 21 11.23 6.93 -6.23
C ASN A 21 10.83 8.36 -5.79
N GLN A 22 9.63 8.56 -5.23
CA GLN A 22 9.12 9.86 -4.76
C GLN A 22 9.22 10.04 -3.24
N HIS A 23 9.50 8.97 -2.48
CA HIS A 23 9.48 8.96 -1.01
C HIS A 23 10.86 8.76 -0.38
N TYR A 24 11.94 8.76 -1.16
CA TYR A 24 13.30 8.79 -0.63
C TYR A 24 13.68 10.23 -0.23
N ALA A 25 14.14 10.40 1.01
CA ALA A 25 14.97 11.54 1.34
C ALA A 25 16.30 11.40 0.58
N THR A 26 16.66 12.39 -0.23
CA THR A 26 17.98 12.46 -0.87
C THR A 26 19.08 12.51 0.19
N GLY A 27 19.83 11.42 0.36
CA GLY A 27 20.96 11.28 1.28
C GLY A 27 21.28 9.80 1.55
N ASP A 28 22.53 9.48 1.89
CA ASP A 28 23.08 8.10 1.97
C ASP A 28 22.31 7.13 2.90
N ASP A 29 21.44 7.62 3.77
CA ASP A 29 20.51 6.81 4.55
C ASP A 29 19.10 6.97 3.96
N SER A 30 18.73 6.08 3.04
CA SER A 30 17.45 6.06 2.35
C SER A 30 16.28 5.65 3.28
N VAL A 31 16.04 6.41 4.34
CA VAL A 31 14.99 6.17 5.32
C VAL A 31 13.65 6.59 4.72
N GLN A 32 12.74 5.63 4.54
CA GLN A 32 11.38 5.91 4.09
C GLN A 32 10.55 6.44 5.27
N THR A 33 9.63 7.36 5.02
CA THR A 33 8.67 7.81 6.07
C THR A 33 7.94 6.63 6.71
N LEU A 34 7.70 5.56 5.94
CA LEU A 34 7.03 4.36 6.41
C LEU A 34 7.91 3.56 7.40
N ASP A 35 9.23 3.56 7.24
CA ASP A 35 10.18 2.93 8.18
C ASP A 35 10.14 3.64 9.53
N LEU A 36 10.03 4.97 9.53
CA LEU A 36 9.88 5.77 10.75
C LEU A 36 8.56 5.49 11.46
N ILE A 37 7.47 5.36 10.70
CA ILE A 37 6.14 5.03 11.25
C ILE A 37 6.13 3.62 11.83
N ASP A 38 6.78 2.66 11.16
CA ASP A 38 6.93 1.28 11.63
C ASP A 38 7.79 1.20 12.90
N ALA A 39 8.87 1.97 12.98
CA ALA A 39 9.68 2.07 14.20
C ALA A 39 8.89 2.55 15.43
N CYS A 40 7.80 3.31 15.22
CA CYS A 40 6.87 3.71 16.28
C CYS A 40 5.78 2.67 16.57
N GLY A 41 5.68 1.59 15.81
CA GLY A 41 4.62 0.57 15.93
C GLY A 41 3.28 0.96 15.31
N ASP A 42 3.23 2.04 14.51
CA ASP A 42 1.98 2.61 14.00
C ASP A 42 1.68 2.25 12.53
N ALA A 43 2.52 1.43 11.89
CA ALA A 43 2.42 1.16 10.46
C ALA A 43 1.08 0.55 10.04
N GLU A 44 0.55 -0.42 10.80
CA GLU A 44 -0.76 -1.01 10.50
C GLU A 44 -1.90 0.00 10.66
N ALA A 45 -1.90 0.76 11.76
CA ALA A 45 -2.92 1.77 12.03
C ALA A 45 -2.91 2.87 10.94
N PHE A 46 -1.71 3.27 10.52
CA PHE A 46 -1.51 4.19 9.41
C PHE A 46 -2.06 3.65 8.08
N CYS A 47 -1.76 2.38 7.74
CA CYS A 47 -2.27 1.76 6.52
C CYS A 47 -3.80 1.65 6.54
N ARG A 48 -4.40 1.15 7.63
CA ARG A 48 -5.87 1.07 7.79
C ARG A 48 -6.55 2.43 7.65
N SER A 49 -5.98 3.47 8.27
CA SER A 49 -6.52 4.82 8.19
C SER A 49 -6.45 5.40 6.78
N ASN A 50 -5.39 5.10 6.03
CA ASN A 50 -5.28 5.51 4.63
C ASN A 50 -6.29 4.78 3.74
N ILE A 51 -6.50 3.47 3.94
CA ILE A 51 -7.55 2.73 3.23
C ILE A 51 -8.91 3.39 3.47
N LEU A 52 -9.28 3.65 4.74
CA LEU A 52 -10.54 4.29 5.09
C LEU A 52 -10.67 5.69 4.46
N LYS A 53 -9.60 6.48 4.47
CA LYS A 53 -9.54 7.81 3.84
C LYS A 53 -9.84 7.74 2.35
N TYR A 54 -9.19 6.85 1.59
CA TYR A 54 -9.38 6.75 0.14
C TYR A 54 -10.70 6.09 -0.23
N ALA A 55 -11.18 5.11 0.55
CA ALA A 55 -12.51 4.55 0.40
C ALA A 55 -13.61 5.60 0.65
N SER A 56 -13.46 6.42 1.70
CA SER A 56 -14.42 7.50 2.04
C SER A 56 -14.40 8.65 1.04
N ARG A 57 -13.25 8.86 0.37
CA ARG A 57 -13.03 9.87 -0.66
C ARG A 57 -13.53 9.44 -2.03
N TYR A 58 -13.73 8.13 -2.27
CA TYR A 58 -14.06 7.56 -3.58
C TYR A 58 -15.05 8.43 -4.36
N ASP A 59 -14.58 8.97 -5.49
CA ASP A 59 -15.35 9.82 -6.41
C ASP A 59 -15.90 11.15 -5.84
N ARG A 60 -15.42 11.56 -4.65
CA ARG A 60 -15.75 12.84 -4.01
C ARG A 60 -14.64 13.89 -4.18
N LYS A 61 -13.41 13.47 -4.47
CA LYS A 61 -12.27 14.37 -4.71
C LYS A 61 -11.25 13.70 -5.63
N GLY A 62 -10.89 14.30 -6.76
CA GLY A 62 -9.97 13.67 -7.72
C GLY A 62 -10.68 12.61 -8.57
N THR A 63 -10.00 11.50 -8.88
CA THR A 63 -10.58 10.44 -9.74
C THR A 63 -10.73 9.15 -8.95
N ALA A 64 -11.86 8.46 -9.15
CA ALA A 64 -12.14 7.16 -8.57
C ALA A 64 -11.00 6.15 -8.78
N ARG A 65 -10.40 6.11 -9.98
CA ARG A 65 -9.27 5.21 -10.29
C ARG A 65 -8.06 5.44 -9.37
N ARG A 66 -7.70 6.70 -9.11
CA ARG A 66 -6.56 7.03 -8.24
C ARG A 66 -6.83 6.63 -6.80
N ASP A 67 -8.06 6.78 -6.32
CA ASP A 67 -8.44 6.33 -4.98
C ASP A 67 -8.38 4.80 -4.88
N ILE A 68 -8.87 4.06 -5.89
CA ILE A 68 -8.76 2.58 -5.94
C ILE A 68 -7.30 2.12 -5.90
N ILE A 69 -6.42 2.68 -6.75
CA ILE A 69 -4.99 2.31 -6.76
C ILE A 69 -4.35 2.56 -5.39
N LYS A 70 -4.71 3.64 -4.71
CA LYS A 70 -4.21 3.92 -3.35
C LYS A 70 -4.76 2.96 -2.31
N ILE A 71 -6.04 2.57 -2.41
CA ILE A 71 -6.61 1.53 -1.55
C ILE A 71 -5.83 0.22 -1.72
N LEU A 72 -5.56 -0.21 -2.95
CA LEU A 72 -4.78 -1.42 -3.23
C LEU A 72 -3.34 -1.32 -2.70
N HIS A 73 -2.68 -0.18 -2.91
CA HIS A 73 -1.34 0.08 -2.40
C HIS A 73 -1.27 -0.02 -0.86
N TYR A 74 -2.17 0.66 -0.14
CA TYR A 74 -2.20 0.57 1.32
C TYR A 74 -2.70 -0.79 1.83
N GLY A 75 -3.53 -1.49 1.06
CA GLY A 75 -3.91 -2.89 1.34
C GLY A 75 -2.71 -3.82 1.29
N LEU A 76 -1.83 -3.67 0.28
CA LEU A 76 -0.59 -4.44 0.19
C LEU A 76 0.38 -4.12 1.35
N LEU A 77 0.53 -2.84 1.70
CA LEU A 77 1.36 -2.45 2.85
C LEU A 77 0.79 -2.99 4.16
N LEU A 78 -0.53 -2.95 4.33
CA LEU A 78 -1.19 -3.52 5.51
C LEU A 78 -0.95 -5.02 5.61
N LEU A 79 -1.03 -5.76 4.49
CA LEU A 79 -0.69 -7.19 4.46
C LEU A 79 0.74 -7.42 4.96
N TYR A 80 1.71 -6.67 4.42
CA TYR A 80 3.11 -6.78 4.82
C TYR A 80 3.32 -6.54 6.33
N PHE A 81 2.77 -5.46 6.89
CA PHE A 81 2.94 -5.16 8.31
C PHE A 81 2.15 -6.13 9.20
N SER A 82 0.97 -6.57 8.77
CA SER A 82 0.19 -7.58 9.48
C SER A 82 0.96 -8.90 9.58
N ASP A 83 1.56 -9.38 8.48
CA ASP A 83 2.35 -10.61 8.46
C ASP A 83 3.62 -10.48 9.31
N LYS A 84 4.20 -9.27 9.41
CA LYS A 84 5.34 -8.98 10.28
C LYS A 84 4.95 -9.02 11.77
N SER A 85 3.79 -8.47 12.13
CA SER A 85 3.29 -8.44 13.52
C SER A 85 2.73 -9.78 13.99
N ALA A 86 2.08 -10.52 13.09
CA ALA A 86 1.45 -11.80 13.33
C ALA A 86 1.63 -12.69 12.10
N PRO A 87 2.63 -13.61 12.10
CA PRO A 87 2.89 -14.48 10.98
C PRO A 87 1.63 -15.24 10.55
N PRO A 88 1.38 -15.42 9.24
CA PRO A 88 0.15 -16.01 8.75
C PRO A 88 -0.11 -17.37 9.39
N THR A 89 -1.26 -17.50 10.06
CA THR A 89 -1.74 -18.78 10.58
C THR A 89 -2.47 -19.61 9.53
N GLU A 90 -2.88 -18.97 8.43
CA GLU A 90 -3.59 -19.61 7.32
C GLU A 90 -2.66 -19.84 6.14
N THR A 91 -2.50 -21.10 5.74
CA THR A 91 -1.86 -21.46 4.47
C THR A 91 -2.89 -21.35 3.35
N TYR A 92 -2.70 -20.41 2.42
CA TYR A 92 -3.51 -20.37 1.20
C TYR A 92 -3.19 -21.60 0.33
N PRO A 93 -4.19 -22.40 -0.10
CA PRO A 93 -3.95 -23.44 -1.09
C PRO A 93 -3.56 -22.77 -2.41
N GLN A 94 -2.40 -23.16 -2.95
CA GLN A 94 -1.92 -22.73 -4.27
C GLN A 94 -2.65 -23.46 -5.40
#